data_AF-M5SMT3-F1
#
_entry.id   AF-M5SMT3-F1
#
_cell.length_a   1.000
_cell.length_b   1.000
_cell.length_c   1.000
_cell.angle_alpha   90.00
_cell.angle_beta   90.00
_cell.angle_gamma   90.00
#
_symmetry.space_group_name_H-M   'P 1'
#
loop_
_entity.id
_entity.type
_entity.pdbx_description
1 polymer ?
#
loop_
_entity_poly.entity_id
_entity_poly.type
_entity_poly.pdbx_seq_one_letter_code
_entity_poly.pdbx_strand_id
1 'polypeptide(L)'
;MIDPERPLFWRSGAPFVASPAVTGPAGEMERGFKWAYGRPLFSAMNTILPPNSEICMQGNRHNEGILPPSSHHQGGVHVLMADGAVKFITESIDAGNSGAPPVRWDGWAINPAGSPSPYGIWGALGTRASKEVIDQEF
;
A
#
# COMPACT_ATOMS: atom_id res chain seq x y z
N MET A 1 -6.65 -10.21 7.58
CA MET A 1 -7.12 -11.31 6.70
C MET A 1 -8.53 -10.96 6.24
N ILE A 2 -8.77 -10.99 4.91
CA ILE A 2 -10.04 -10.62 4.28
C ILE A 2 -11.12 -11.67 4.62
N ASP A 3 -12.34 -11.21 4.84
CA ASP A 3 -13.50 -12.06 5.09
C ASP A 3 -14.00 -12.70 3.79
N PRO A 4 -14.02 -14.05 3.68
CA PRO A 4 -14.40 -14.72 2.45
C PRO A 4 -15.89 -14.61 2.15
N GLU A 5 -16.74 -14.43 3.17
CA GLU A 5 -18.18 -14.23 2.99
C GLU A 5 -18.50 -12.76 2.73
N ARG A 6 -17.60 -11.86 3.16
CA ARG A 6 -17.71 -10.41 3.02
C ARG A 6 -16.41 -9.83 2.46
N PRO A 7 -16.11 -10.02 1.16
CA PRO A 7 -14.79 -9.71 0.59
C PRO A 7 -14.35 -8.24 0.69
N LEU A 8 -15.28 -7.32 0.97
CA LEU A 8 -14.99 -5.90 1.23
C LEU A 8 -14.65 -5.60 2.71
N PHE A 9 -14.63 -6.61 3.58
CA PHE A 9 -14.46 -6.45 5.02
C PHE A 9 -13.33 -7.34 5.53
N TRP A 10 -12.68 -6.86 6.59
CA TRP A 10 -11.77 -7.69 7.37
C TRP A 10 -12.56 -8.71 8.18
N ARG A 11 -12.02 -9.93 8.33
CA ARG A 11 -12.62 -10.93 9.24
C ARG A 11 -12.76 -10.36 10.64
N SER A 12 -13.86 -10.70 11.30
CA SER A 12 -14.02 -10.47 12.73
C SER A 12 -12.86 -11.14 13.49
N GLY A 13 -12.21 -10.40 14.40
CA GLY A 13 -11.05 -10.90 15.16
C GLY A 13 -9.74 -11.00 14.36
N ALA A 14 -9.65 -10.41 13.16
CA ALA A 14 -8.38 -10.28 12.46
C ALA A 14 -7.31 -9.65 13.39
N PRO A 15 -6.04 -10.09 13.30
CA PRO A 15 -4.98 -9.52 14.13
C PRO A 15 -4.81 -8.05 13.76
N PHE A 16 -5.19 -7.16 14.69
CA PHE A 16 -4.90 -5.74 14.57
C PHE A 16 -3.65 -5.46 15.38
N VAL A 17 -2.75 -4.68 14.79
CA VAL A 17 -1.61 -4.17 15.53
C VAL A 17 -2.14 -3.23 16.60
N ALA A 18 -2.02 -3.62 17.87
CA ALA A 18 -2.37 -2.76 18.98
C ALA A 18 -1.22 -1.76 19.20
N SER A 19 -1.54 -0.47 19.27
CA SER A 19 -0.60 0.53 19.78
C SER A 19 -1.21 1.11 21.05
N PRO A 20 -0.45 1.31 22.13
CA PRO A 20 -0.94 2.11 23.23
C PRO A 20 -1.46 3.46 22.69
N ALA A 21 -2.46 4.04 23.34
CA ALA A 21 -3.11 5.29 22.97
C ALA A 21 -2.18 6.53 23.16
N VAL A 22 -0.92 6.44 22.72
CA VAL A 22 0.13 7.43 22.94
C VAL A 22 -0.18 8.74 22.21
N THR A 23 -0.94 8.68 21.10
CA THR A 23 -1.27 9.86 20.28
C THR A 23 -2.78 10.05 20.06
N GLY A 24 -3.62 9.59 20.99
CA GLY A 24 -5.07 9.76 20.97
C GLY A 24 -5.90 8.47 21.20
N PRO A 25 -7.24 8.56 21.19
CA PRO A 25 -8.14 7.43 21.40
C PRO A 25 -7.92 6.28 20.42
N ALA A 26 -8.12 5.04 20.87
CA ALA A 26 -7.93 3.84 20.04
C ALA A 26 -8.78 3.85 18.76
N GLY A 27 -10.00 4.39 18.81
CA GLY A 27 -10.88 4.49 17.63
C GLY A 27 -10.39 5.43 16.53
N GLU A 28 -9.46 6.33 16.84
CA GLU A 28 -8.85 7.22 15.84
C GLU A 28 -7.53 6.66 15.29
N MET A 29 -7.06 5.53 15.83
CA MET A 29 -5.78 4.94 15.47
C MET A 29 -5.94 3.96 14.29
N GLU A 30 -6.89 4.20 13.41
CA GLU A 30 -7.21 3.35 12.26
C GLU A 30 -6.84 4.05 10.94
N ARG A 31 -6.71 3.30 9.85
CA ARG A 31 -6.32 3.84 8.55
C ARG A 31 -7.26 4.96 8.11
N GLY A 32 -6.71 6.12 7.77
CA GLY A 32 -7.48 7.27 7.27
C GLY A 32 -8.17 8.12 8.34
N PHE A 33 -8.09 7.76 9.63
CA PHE A 33 -8.80 8.48 10.70
C PHE A 33 -8.06 9.75 11.17
N LYS A 34 -6.83 9.99 10.70
CA LYS A 34 -6.01 11.16 11.05
C LYS A 34 -5.36 11.79 9.82
N TRP A 35 -6.14 12.56 9.06
CA TRP A 35 -5.71 13.16 7.79
C TRP A 35 -4.46 14.05 7.92
N ALA A 36 -4.33 14.79 9.03
CA ALA A 36 -3.21 15.71 9.28
C ALA A 36 -1.99 15.03 9.94
N TYR A 37 -2.07 13.72 10.24
CA TYR A 37 -0.99 13.01 10.91
C TYR A 37 -0.18 12.19 9.91
N GLY A 38 1.02 12.68 9.57
CA GLY A 38 1.88 12.12 8.52
C GLY A 38 2.50 10.74 8.80
N ARG A 39 1.92 9.91 9.68
CA ARG A 39 2.36 8.51 9.81
C ARG A 39 1.74 7.69 8.68
N PRO A 40 2.46 6.70 8.13
CA PRO A 40 2.05 5.99 6.92
C PRO A 40 0.64 5.37 7.00
N LEU A 41 0.27 4.81 8.16
CA LEU A 41 -1.05 4.20 8.35
C LEU A 41 -2.20 5.18 8.09
N PHE A 42 -2.05 6.46 8.43
CA PHE A 42 -3.15 7.43 8.40
C PHE A 42 -3.27 8.15 7.06
N SER A 43 -2.15 8.43 6.39
CA SER A 43 -2.14 9.35 5.25
C SER A 43 -1.36 8.85 4.03
N ALA A 44 -0.80 7.63 4.06
CA ALA A 44 0.03 7.13 2.98
C ALA A 44 -0.45 5.78 2.42
N MET A 45 0.09 5.46 1.26
CA MET A 45 -0.01 4.16 0.60
C MET A 45 1.30 3.80 -0.10
N ASN A 46 1.50 2.53 -0.41
CA ASN A 46 2.60 2.05 -1.26
C ASN A 46 2.09 1.07 -2.33
N THR A 47 2.87 0.92 -3.39
CA THR A 47 2.55 0.09 -4.55
C THR A 47 3.22 -1.30 -4.50
N ILE A 48 3.29 -1.88 -3.29
CA ILE A 48 3.93 -3.19 -3.06
C ILE A 48 2.93 -4.32 -3.32
N LEU A 49 1.76 -4.24 -2.69
CA LEU A 49 0.65 -5.16 -2.90
C LEU A 49 -0.41 -4.49 -3.79
N PRO A 50 -1.20 -5.27 -4.54
CA PRO A 50 -2.25 -4.70 -5.38
C PRO A 50 -3.36 -4.07 -4.52
N PRO A 51 -4.24 -3.25 -5.11
CA PRO A 51 -5.40 -2.67 -4.42
C PRO A 51 -6.21 -3.69 -3.60
N ASN A 52 -6.82 -3.22 -2.52
CA ASN A 52 -7.67 -4.02 -1.61
C ASN A 52 -6.96 -5.20 -0.91
N SER A 53 -5.64 -5.31 -1.01
CA SER A 53 -4.85 -6.34 -0.33
C SER A 53 -4.65 -6.05 1.16
N GLU A 54 -4.10 -7.03 1.88
CA GLU A 54 -3.82 -6.91 3.30
C GLU A 54 -2.85 -5.78 3.65
N ILE A 55 -2.97 -5.35 4.90
CA ILE A 55 -2.10 -4.35 5.50
C ILE A 55 -1.23 -5.07 6.52
N CYS A 56 0.07 -4.79 6.49
CA CYS A 56 1.02 -5.37 7.43
C CYS A 56 1.87 -4.25 8.04
N MET A 57 1.74 -4.03 9.35
CA MET A 57 2.47 -2.99 10.07
C MET A 57 3.64 -3.61 10.84
N GLN A 58 4.77 -2.93 10.86
CA GLN A 58 5.93 -3.36 11.64
C GLN A 58 5.77 -2.95 13.11
N GLY A 59 5.31 -3.87 13.96
CA GLY A 59 5.32 -3.70 15.43
C GLY A 59 4.19 -2.84 16.00
N ASN A 60 4.00 -1.59 15.55
CA ASN A 60 2.92 -0.71 16.03
C ASN A 60 2.26 0.11 14.89
N ARG A 61 1.18 0.85 15.22
CA ARG A 61 0.38 1.66 14.28
C ARG A 61 1.08 2.92 13.76
N HIS A 62 2.26 3.24 14.28
CA HIS A 62 3.02 4.44 13.95
C HIS A 62 4.25 4.15 13.09
N ASN A 63 4.63 2.88 12.94
CA ASN A 63 5.82 2.48 12.18
C ASN A 63 5.55 2.39 10.67
N GLU A 64 6.57 1.98 9.91
CA GLU A 64 6.39 1.56 8.52
C GLU A 64 5.49 0.30 8.40
N GLY A 65 4.99 0.11 7.17
CA GLY A 65 4.19 -1.05 6.84
C GLY A 65 3.95 -1.18 5.34
N ILE A 66 3.42 -2.34 4.96
CA ILE A 66 2.84 -2.60 3.64
C ILE A 66 1.41 -2.07 3.68
N LEU A 67 1.12 -1.07 2.85
CA LEU A 67 -0.05 -0.22 2.97
C LEU A 67 -0.64 0.01 1.56
N PRO A 68 -1.17 -1.04 0.91
CA PRO A 68 -1.80 -0.88 -0.39
C PRO A 68 -3.02 0.06 -0.29
N PRO A 69 -3.42 0.72 -1.40
CA PRO A 69 -4.67 1.47 -1.43
C PRO A 69 -5.87 0.52 -1.24
N SER A 70 -6.92 1.01 -0.59
CA SER A 70 -8.14 0.25 -0.31
C SER A 70 -9.38 1.07 -0.61
N SER A 71 -10.43 0.40 -1.07
CA SER A 71 -11.68 1.00 -1.51
C SER A 71 -12.83 0.00 -1.32
N HIS A 72 -14.03 0.50 -1.07
CA HIS A 72 -15.24 -0.34 -1.08
C HIS A 72 -15.80 -0.58 -2.49
N HIS A 73 -15.22 0.05 -3.52
CA HIS A 73 -15.54 -0.30 -4.90
C HIS A 73 -15.06 -1.71 -5.20
N GLN A 74 -15.94 -2.50 -5.81
CA GLN A 74 -15.62 -3.88 -6.18
C GLN A 74 -14.48 -3.91 -7.19
N GLY A 75 -13.48 -4.74 -6.94
CA GLY A 75 -12.44 -5.07 -7.90
C GLY A 75 -11.33 -4.04 -8.05
N GLY A 76 -11.30 -2.94 -7.28
CA GLY A 76 -10.22 -1.96 -7.39
C GLY A 76 -10.42 -0.62 -6.69
N VAL A 77 -9.55 0.33 -7.06
CA VAL A 77 -9.47 1.68 -6.51
C VAL A 77 -9.40 2.72 -7.64
N HIS A 78 -9.93 3.91 -7.40
CA HIS A 78 -9.62 5.05 -8.27
C HIS A 78 -8.32 5.71 -7.81
N VAL A 79 -7.37 5.90 -8.73
CA VAL A 79 -6.07 6.53 -8.49
C VAL A 79 -5.99 7.82 -9.31
N LEU A 80 -5.64 8.91 -8.64
CA LEU A 80 -5.25 10.16 -9.30
C LEU A 80 -3.80 10.06 -9.74
N MET A 81 -3.58 10.19 -11.04
CA MET A 81 -2.27 10.21 -11.67
C MET A 81 -1.67 11.62 -11.60
N ALA A 82 -0.35 11.73 -11.72
CA ALA A 82 0.37 13.01 -11.61
C ALA A 82 0.03 14.02 -12.72
N ASP A 83 -0.49 13.55 -13.86
CA ASP A 83 -0.99 14.37 -14.97
C ASP A 83 -2.45 14.83 -14.79
N GLY A 84 -3.09 14.47 -13.67
CA GLY A 84 -4.47 14.82 -13.34
C GLY A 84 -5.51 13.82 -13.83
N ALA A 85 -5.13 12.77 -14.55
CA ALA A 85 -6.05 11.71 -14.94
C ALA A 85 -6.49 10.89 -13.71
N VAL A 86 -7.75 10.45 -13.69
CA VAL A 86 -8.23 9.48 -12.69
C VAL A 86 -8.42 8.14 -13.40
N LYS A 87 -7.70 7.12 -12.94
CA LYS A 87 -7.79 5.75 -13.47
C LYS A 87 -8.38 4.80 -12.46
N PHE A 88 -9.16 3.83 -12.92
CA PHE A 88 -9.60 2.71 -12.09
C PHE A 88 -8.55 1.60 -12.17
N ILE A 89 -7.84 1.37 -11.08
CA ILE A 89 -6.80 0.34 -10.98
C ILE A 89 -7.40 -0.90 -10.32
N THR A 90 -7.37 -2.01 -11.04
CA THR A 90 -7.94 -3.27 -10.57
C THR A 90 -7.07 -3.94 -9.50
N GLU A 91 -7.67 -4.73 -8.62
CA GLU A 91 -6.96 -5.58 -7.66
C GLU A 91 -6.22 -6.75 -8.33
N SER A 92 -6.49 -7.00 -9.61
CA SER A 92 -5.76 -7.96 -10.46
C SER A 92 -4.55 -7.36 -11.19
N ILE A 93 -4.20 -6.08 -10.94
CA ILE A 93 -3.00 -5.47 -11.52
C ILE A 93 -1.75 -6.29 -11.18
N ASP A 94 -0.81 -6.39 -12.14
CA ASP A 94 0.48 -7.03 -11.89
C ASP A 94 1.26 -6.28 -10.80
N ALA A 95 1.33 -6.90 -9.62
CA ALA A 95 2.07 -6.43 -8.45
C ALA A 95 3.38 -7.20 -8.22
N GLY A 96 3.84 -7.99 -9.21
CA GLY A 96 5.12 -8.68 -9.19
C GLY A 96 5.34 -9.58 -7.97
N ASN A 97 6.56 -9.55 -7.43
CA ASN A 97 6.98 -10.40 -6.32
C ASN A 97 6.88 -9.69 -4.96
N SER A 98 5.83 -9.99 -4.21
CA SER A 98 5.60 -9.42 -2.87
C SER A 98 6.66 -9.80 -1.83
N GLY A 99 7.41 -10.89 -2.04
CA GLY A 99 8.51 -11.32 -1.17
C GLY A 99 9.85 -10.67 -1.48
N ALA A 100 9.94 -9.86 -2.54
CA ALA A 100 11.18 -9.19 -2.92
C ALA A 100 11.52 -8.03 -1.94
N PRO A 101 12.80 -7.87 -1.56
CA PRO A 101 13.25 -6.70 -0.83
C PRO A 101 12.96 -5.41 -1.61
N PRO A 102 12.52 -4.32 -0.96
CA PRO A 102 12.26 -3.07 -1.67
C PRO A 102 13.55 -2.43 -2.18
N VAL A 103 13.41 -1.63 -3.23
CA VAL A 103 14.51 -0.78 -3.73
C VAL A 103 14.87 0.24 -2.65
N ARG A 104 16.15 0.27 -2.26
CA ARG A 104 16.66 1.14 -1.19
C ARG A 104 18.03 1.70 -1.53
N TRP A 105 18.35 2.85 -0.96
CA TRP A 105 19.53 3.63 -1.36
C TRP A 105 20.80 3.31 -0.58
N ASP A 106 20.72 2.53 0.50
CA ASP A 106 21.85 2.29 1.37
C ASP A 106 22.74 1.10 0.92
N GLY A 107 23.94 1.00 1.50
CA GLY A 107 24.99 0.08 1.07
C GLY A 107 24.72 -1.41 1.29
N TRP A 108 23.64 -1.79 1.98
CA TRP A 108 23.25 -3.19 2.18
C TRP A 108 22.05 -3.59 1.32
N ALA A 109 21.66 -2.74 0.37
CA ALA A 109 20.53 -2.97 -0.52
C ALA A 109 20.75 -4.23 -1.37
N ILE A 110 19.83 -5.20 -1.24
CA ILE A 110 19.72 -6.30 -2.22
C ILE A 110 19.29 -5.72 -3.57
N ASN A 111 18.33 -4.79 -3.55
CA ASN A 111 17.90 -3.99 -4.70
C ASN A 111 18.37 -2.54 -4.50
N PRO A 112 19.54 -2.15 -5.02
CA PRO A 112 20.09 -0.80 -4.85
C PRO A 112 19.28 0.25 -5.62
N ALA A 113 19.43 1.52 -5.23
CA ALA A 113 18.80 2.64 -5.93
C ALA A 113 19.15 2.63 -7.43
N GLY A 114 18.12 2.70 -8.27
CA GLY A 114 18.24 2.59 -9.73
C GLY A 114 17.88 1.21 -10.28
N SER A 115 17.74 0.18 -9.43
CA SER A 115 17.11 -1.08 -9.82
C SER A 115 15.64 -0.88 -10.20
N PRO A 116 15.13 -1.68 -11.16
CA PRO A 116 13.70 -1.70 -11.46
C PRO A 116 12.89 -2.20 -10.26
N SER A 117 11.64 -1.75 -10.16
CA SER A 117 10.71 -2.19 -9.14
C SER A 117 10.42 -3.68 -9.28
N PRO A 118 10.54 -4.48 -8.20
CA PRO A 118 10.20 -5.91 -8.23
C PRO A 118 8.69 -6.15 -8.15
N TYR A 119 7.88 -5.09 -7.98
CA TYR A 119 6.44 -5.17 -7.73
C TYR A 119 5.59 -4.97 -8.99
N GLY A 120 6.12 -5.43 -10.14
CA GLY A 120 5.39 -5.44 -11.42
C GLY A 120 5.05 -4.04 -11.94
N ILE A 121 4.06 -3.97 -12.84
CA ILE A 121 3.53 -2.71 -13.38
C ILE A 121 3.05 -1.79 -12.24
N TRP A 122 2.42 -2.34 -11.21
CA TRP A 122 1.94 -1.56 -10.08
C TRP A 122 3.08 -0.85 -9.34
N GLY A 123 4.15 -1.58 -9.06
CA GLY A 123 5.40 -1.05 -8.51
C GLY A 123 6.01 0.03 -9.39
N ALA A 124 6.00 -0.18 -10.71
CA ALA A 124 6.52 0.76 -11.69
C ALA A 124 5.79 2.11 -11.64
N LEU A 125 4.46 2.08 -11.62
CA LEU A 125 3.61 3.27 -11.53
C LEU A 125 3.88 4.12 -10.28
N GLY A 126 4.26 3.49 -9.17
CA GLY A 126 4.60 4.19 -7.92
C GLY A 126 6.04 4.73 -7.87
N THR A 127 6.88 4.40 -8.84
CA THR A 127 8.32 4.73 -8.80
C THR A 127 8.55 6.20 -9.11
N ARG A 128 8.95 6.99 -8.10
CA ARG A 128 9.23 8.44 -8.24
C ARG A 128 10.20 8.80 -9.36
N ALA A 129 11.19 7.94 -9.62
CA ALA A 129 12.20 8.22 -10.64
C ALA A 129 11.64 8.20 -12.08
N SER A 130 10.43 7.67 -12.30
CA SER A 130 9.69 7.68 -13.57
C SER A 130 10.50 7.17 -14.78
N LYS A 131 11.50 6.30 -14.56
CA LYS A 131 12.33 5.72 -15.63
C LYS A 131 11.81 4.38 -16.13
N GLU A 132 10.77 3.84 -15.50
CA GLU A 132 10.16 2.59 -15.93
C GLU A 132 9.14 2.93 -17.01
N VAL A 133 9.51 2.62 -18.26
CA VAL A 133 8.60 2.72 -19.40
C VAL A 133 7.73 1.48 -19.38
N ILE A 134 6.44 1.69 -19.14
CA ILE A 134 5.42 0.65 -19.28
C ILE A 134 4.99 0.57 -20.75
N ASP A 135 4.92 -0.66 -21.28
CA ASP A 135 4.53 -0.95 -22.66
C ASP A 135 3.04 -1.34 -22.78
N GLN A 136 2.32 -1.43 -21.65
CA GLN A 136 0.94 -1.86 -21.56
C GLN A 136 0.03 -0.78 -20.97
N GLU A 137 -1.23 -0.79 -21.42
CA GLU A 137 -2.29 -0.01 -20.80
C GLU A 137 -2.69 -0.64 -19.46
N PHE A 138 -3.02 0.21 -18.48
CA PHE A 138 -3.28 -0.12 -17.09
C PHE A 138 -4.44 0.70 -16.55
#